data_AF-A0A533WT84-F1
#
_entry.id   AF-A0A533WT84-F1
#
_cell.length_a   1.000
_cell.length_b   1.000
_cell.length_c   1.000
_cell.angle_alpha   90.00
_cell.angle_beta   90.00
_cell.angle_gamma   90.00
#
_symmetry.space_group_name_H-M   'P 1'
#
loop_
_entity.id
_entity.type
_entity.pdbx_description
1 polymer ?
#
loop_
_entity_poly.entity_id
_entity_poly.type
_entity_poly.pdbx_seq_one_letter_code
_entity_poly.pdbx_strand_id
1 'polypeptide(L)'
;MTEKCEEIRTLFLEHVKTVTKTKPLKVMLGDGTVLDQESFDPTLVRQFYDRIIRNLSSWKSEGISNSTDQDLRRVFIKFETKEDNYALSCHMSLQYHALLFYKLDHRIIEIQKELSEIIDKIKGLEGQTAPESDKIIQEMLKKKGFENMDHQKLFEVLFEHNDLTQELLKSLSSQSEITHLITKRDDLFKELDNMLIEIYHTTPVLIDEIRMIGAEEGCLCNFNLEYSKNNSRDGNITPSRISNKTKESLQKKINDVIEVLKI
;
A
#
# COMPACT_ATOMS: atom_id res chain seq x y z
N MET A 1 10.15 33.69 7.05
CA MET A 1 10.14 32.22 7.25
C MET A 1 8.99 31.60 6.50
N THR A 2 7.75 32.08 6.67
CA THR A 2 6.58 31.58 5.94
C THR A 2 6.77 31.55 4.41
N GLU A 3 7.20 32.66 3.79
CA GLU A 3 7.46 32.71 2.34
C GLU A 3 8.46 31.64 1.87
N LYS A 4 9.53 31.43 2.64
CA LYS A 4 10.53 30.39 2.33
C LYS A 4 9.98 28.97 2.48
N CYS A 5 9.10 28.75 3.46
CA CYS A 5 8.41 27.47 3.58
C CYS A 5 7.46 27.20 2.40
N GLU A 6 6.80 28.25 1.87
CA GLU A 6 5.99 28.13 0.65
C GLU A 6 6.84 27.86 -0.59
N GLU A 7 8.02 28.47 -0.70
CA GLU A 7 8.99 28.15 -1.77
C GLU A 7 9.39 26.66 -1.72
N ILE A 8 9.71 26.15 -0.52
CA ILE A 8 10.03 24.73 -0.33
C ILE A 8 8.86 23.83 -0.73
N ARG A 9 7.64 24.15 -0.30
CA ARG A 9 6.43 23.40 -0.66
C ARG A 9 6.23 23.33 -2.18
N THR A 10 6.48 24.44 -2.87
CA THR A 10 6.37 24.53 -4.33
C THR A 10 7.43 23.66 -5.01
N LEU A 11 8.70 23.82 -4.64
CA LEU A 11 9.82 23.04 -5.20
C LEU A 11 9.65 21.53 -4.94
N PHE A 12 9.21 21.18 -3.74
CA PHE A 12 8.92 19.80 -3.37
C PHE A 12 7.80 19.21 -4.23
N LEU A 13 6.70 19.94 -4.42
CA LEU A 13 5.59 19.51 -5.26
C LEU A 13 6.02 19.30 -6.72
N GLU A 14 6.85 20.19 -7.27
CA GLU A 14 7.39 20.05 -8.63
C GLU A 14 8.27 18.79 -8.78
N HIS A 15 9.10 18.51 -7.77
CA HIS A 15 9.89 17.28 -7.74
C HIS A 15 9.02 16.04 -7.64
N VAL A 16 8.01 16.04 -6.75
CA VAL A 16 7.05 14.95 -6.62
C VAL A 16 6.38 14.68 -7.97
N LYS A 17 5.84 15.70 -8.64
CA LYS A 17 5.24 15.57 -9.98
C LYS A 17 6.19 14.93 -11.00
N THR A 18 7.48 15.23 -10.90
CA THR A 18 8.50 14.69 -11.80
C THR A 18 8.79 13.21 -11.51
N VAL A 19 8.99 12.85 -10.24
CA VAL A 19 9.31 11.45 -9.85
C VAL A 19 8.10 10.52 -9.84
N THR A 20 6.88 11.07 -9.78
CA THR A 20 5.62 10.31 -9.89
C THR A 20 5.04 10.37 -11.30
N LYS A 21 5.84 10.74 -12.31
CA LYS A 21 5.39 10.71 -13.70
C LYS A 21 5.11 9.27 -14.12
N THR A 22 3.88 9.02 -14.55
CA THR A 22 3.43 7.69 -14.94
C THR A 22 3.99 7.27 -16.30
N LYS A 23 4.09 5.96 -16.47
CA LYS A 23 4.37 5.30 -17.75
C LYS A 23 3.25 4.29 -18.05
N PRO A 24 2.85 4.14 -19.31
CA PRO A 24 1.87 3.14 -19.69
C PRO A 24 2.43 1.74 -19.48
N LEU A 25 1.60 0.85 -18.95
CA LEU A 25 1.89 -0.57 -18.73
C LEU A 25 0.66 -1.38 -19.11
N LYS A 26 0.87 -2.47 -19.86
CA LYS A 26 -0.18 -3.44 -20.09
C LYS A 26 -0.22 -4.46 -18.95
N VAL A 27 -1.41 -4.70 -18.43
CA VAL A 27 -1.67 -5.63 -17.34
C VAL A 27 -2.82 -6.56 -17.71
N MET A 28 -3.01 -7.60 -16.91
CA MET A 28 -4.08 -8.58 -17.09
C MET A 28 -4.95 -8.65 -15.83
N LEU A 29 -6.27 -8.75 -16.03
CA LEU A 29 -7.21 -9.13 -14.97
C LEU A 29 -7.19 -10.64 -14.76
N GLY A 30 -7.80 -11.11 -13.67
CA GLY A 30 -7.89 -12.55 -13.40
C GLY A 30 -8.45 -13.32 -14.59
N ASP A 31 -9.54 -12.82 -15.20
CA ASP A 31 -10.25 -13.42 -16.34
C ASP A 31 -9.49 -13.42 -17.69
N GLY A 32 -8.23 -12.98 -17.71
CA GLY A 32 -7.41 -12.91 -18.92
C GLY A 32 -7.61 -11.64 -19.75
N THR A 33 -8.50 -10.72 -19.34
CA THR A 33 -8.69 -9.44 -20.02
C THR A 33 -7.44 -8.57 -19.91
N VAL A 34 -6.96 -8.08 -21.05
CA VAL A 34 -5.81 -7.16 -21.11
C VAL A 34 -6.28 -5.72 -20.97
N LEU A 35 -5.67 -4.97 -20.06
CA LEU A 35 -5.92 -3.55 -19.83
C LEU A 35 -4.65 -2.73 -20.00
N ASP A 36 -4.82 -1.50 -20.48
CA ASP A 36 -3.79 -0.47 -20.37
C ASP A 36 -3.97 0.24 -19.02
N GLN A 37 -2.89 0.30 -18.24
CA GLN A 37 -2.78 1.00 -16.97
C GLN A 37 -1.62 1.97 -17.02
N GLU A 38 -1.53 2.86 -16.04
CA GLU A 38 -0.42 3.78 -15.87
C GLU A 38 0.18 3.61 -14.48
N SER A 39 1.50 3.54 -14.37
CA SER A 39 2.18 3.44 -13.08
C SER A 39 3.40 4.34 -13.03
N PHE A 40 3.68 4.92 -11.87
CA PHE A 40 4.99 5.49 -11.59
C PHE A 40 5.92 4.46 -10.92
N ASP A 41 7.20 4.80 -10.76
CA ASP A 41 8.19 3.97 -10.07
C ASP A 41 8.51 4.55 -8.67
N PRO A 42 8.06 3.91 -7.57
CA PRO A 42 8.33 4.37 -6.20
C PRO A 42 9.83 4.45 -5.85
N THR A 43 10.70 3.76 -6.58
CA THR A 43 12.15 3.84 -6.41
C THR A 43 12.66 5.25 -6.68
N LEU A 44 12.08 5.97 -7.64
CA LEU A 44 12.45 7.36 -7.95
C LEU A 44 12.12 8.31 -6.80
N VAL A 45 11.02 8.06 -6.07
CA VAL A 45 10.66 8.83 -4.86
C VAL A 45 11.67 8.58 -3.76
N ARG A 46 12.07 7.32 -3.53
CA ARG A 46 13.13 6.99 -2.56
C ARG A 46 14.46 7.63 -2.92
N GLN A 47 14.86 7.59 -4.19
CA GLN A 47 16.09 8.23 -4.66
C GLN A 47 16.07 9.76 -4.44
N PHE A 48 14.92 10.39 -4.71
CA PHE A 48 14.73 11.82 -4.42
C PHE A 48 14.90 12.12 -2.93
N TYR A 49 14.27 11.34 -2.05
CA TYR A 49 14.39 11.53 -0.60
C TYR A 49 15.80 11.26 -0.08
N ASP A 50 16.47 10.23 -0.59
CA ASP A 50 17.86 9.93 -0.27
C ASP A 50 18.79 11.08 -0.69
N ARG A 51 18.55 11.69 -1.86
CA ARG A 51 19.26 12.90 -2.31
C ARG A 51 19.08 14.06 -1.32
N ILE A 52 17.86 14.30 -0.83
CA ILE A 52 17.60 15.35 0.16
C ILE A 52 18.43 15.09 1.43
N ILE A 53 18.34 13.87 1.98
CA ILE A 53 19.02 13.51 3.23
C ILE A 53 20.54 13.65 3.11
N ARG A 54 21.13 13.17 2.02
CA ARG A 54 22.60 13.21 1.81
C ARG A 54 23.13 14.64 1.71
N ASN A 55 22.35 15.56 1.16
CA ASN A 55 22.77 16.95 0.97
C ASN A 55 22.43 17.85 2.18
N LEU A 56 21.55 17.42 3.09
CA LEU A 56 21.23 18.12 4.34
C LEU A 56 22.04 17.62 5.55
N SER A 57 23.37 17.62 5.43
CA SER A 57 24.29 17.11 6.48
C SER A 57 24.17 17.81 7.84
N SER A 58 23.69 19.05 7.89
CA SER A 58 23.51 19.80 9.14
C SER A 58 22.18 19.50 9.85
N TRP A 59 21.33 18.68 9.26
CA TRP A 59 20.07 18.23 9.83
C TRP A 59 20.20 16.77 10.28
N LYS A 60 19.65 16.46 11.46
CA LYS A 60 19.48 15.08 11.91
C LYS A 60 18.32 14.47 11.16
N SER A 61 18.55 13.41 10.39
CA SER A 61 17.50 12.66 9.69
C SER A 61 17.14 11.38 10.45
N GLU A 62 15.87 10.97 10.38
CA GLU A 62 15.39 9.64 10.78
C GLU A 62 15.54 8.60 9.65
N GLY A 63 16.07 9.00 8.50
CA GLY A 63 16.12 8.18 7.30
C GLY A 63 14.79 8.15 6.55
N ILE A 64 14.71 7.27 5.54
CA ILE A 64 13.48 7.04 4.76
C ILE A 64 12.64 5.99 5.47
N SER A 65 11.41 6.38 5.82
CA SER A 65 10.42 5.52 6.46
C SER A 65 9.27 5.22 5.52
N ASN A 66 8.59 4.09 5.76
CA ASN A 66 7.46 3.66 4.95
C ASN A 66 6.35 3.09 5.85
N SER A 67 5.11 3.27 5.45
CA SER A 67 3.95 2.58 6.04
C SER A 67 3.10 1.93 4.98
N THR A 68 2.38 0.89 5.37
CA THR A 68 1.53 0.08 4.49
C THR A 68 0.24 -0.24 5.24
N ASP A 69 -0.88 0.07 4.63
CA ASP A 69 -2.22 -0.26 5.11
C ASP A 69 -3.06 -0.71 3.91
N GLN A 70 -3.37 -2.00 3.83
CA GLN A 70 -4.03 -2.62 2.67
C GLN A 70 -3.35 -2.30 1.34
N ASP A 71 -3.95 -1.47 0.49
CA ASP A 71 -3.42 -0.97 -0.78
C ASP A 71 -2.79 0.43 -0.66
N LEU A 72 -3.02 1.14 0.45
CA LEU A 72 -2.40 2.43 0.73
C LEU A 72 -0.93 2.26 1.14
N ARG A 73 -0.06 3.07 0.54
CA ARG A 73 1.37 3.14 0.82
C ARG A 73 1.73 4.57 1.15
N ARG A 74 2.69 4.73 2.06
CA ARG A 74 3.30 6.02 2.36
C ARG A 74 4.80 5.87 2.42
N VAL A 75 5.52 6.79 1.78
CA VAL A 75 6.97 6.97 1.92
C VAL A 75 7.22 8.37 2.43
N PHE A 76 8.06 8.51 3.45
CA PHE A 76 8.31 9.81 4.06
C PHE A 76 9.71 9.93 4.67
N ILE A 77 10.14 11.17 4.84
CA ILE A 77 11.36 11.54 5.55
C ILE A 77 11.03 12.58 6.62
N LYS A 78 11.71 12.47 7.75
CA LYS A 78 11.70 13.45 8.82
C LYS A 78 13.12 13.88 9.13
N PHE A 79 13.31 15.18 9.28
CA PHE A 79 14.60 15.75 9.63
C PHE A 79 14.44 16.94 10.55
N GLU A 80 15.39 17.11 11.47
CA GLU A 80 15.38 18.13 12.52
C GLU A 80 16.75 18.79 12.66
N THR A 81 16.75 20.11 12.89
CA THR A 81 17.92 20.86 13.35
C THR A 81 17.57 21.63 14.62
N LYS A 82 18.58 21.95 15.43
CA LYS A 82 18.41 22.73 16.66
C LYS A 82 19.24 23.99 16.62
N GLU A 83 18.63 25.11 17.00
CA GLU A 83 19.26 26.41 17.13
C GLU A 83 18.87 27.00 18.49
N ASP A 84 19.86 27.15 19.38
CA ASP A 84 19.64 27.47 20.79
C ASP A 84 18.61 26.53 21.45
N ASN A 85 17.51 27.08 21.96
CA ASN A 85 16.40 26.35 22.57
C ASN A 85 15.26 26.06 21.57
N TYR A 86 15.51 26.11 20.26
CA TYR A 86 14.49 25.88 19.25
C TYR A 86 14.85 24.68 18.38
N ALA A 87 13.89 23.78 18.18
CA ALA A 87 13.98 22.68 17.25
C ALA A 87 13.13 23.01 16.02
N LEU A 88 13.74 23.02 14.85
CA LEU A 88 13.04 23.12 13.56
C LEU A 88 13.01 21.72 12.96
N SER A 89 11.81 21.20 12.72
CA SER A 89 11.59 19.91 12.08
C SER A 89 10.87 20.09 10.76
N CYS A 90 11.16 19.18 9.83
CA CYS A 90 10.48 19.08 8.55
C CYS A 90 10.01 17.65 8.33
N HIS A 91 8.80 17.51 7.79
CA HIS A 91 8.20 16.25 7.39
C HIS A 91 7.78 16.35 5.93
N MET A 92 8.40 15.53 5.09
CA MET A 92 8.06 15.38 3.68
C MET A 92 7.56 13.97 3.44
N SER A 93 6.40 13.84 2.80
CA SER A 93 5.70 12.55 2.64
C SER A 93 4.98 12.48 1.29
N LEU A 94 4.91 11.28 0.72
CA LEU A 94 4.06 10.93 -0.41
C LEU A 94 3.19 9.73 -0.03
N GLN A 95 1.89 9.86 -0.29
CA GLN A 95 0.87 8.84 -0.11
C GLN A 95 0.29 8.42 -1.47
N TYR A 96 0.22 7.11 -1.71
CA TYR A 96 -0.13 6.53 -3.00
C TYR A 96 -0.79 5.15 -2.81
N HIS A 97 -1.58 4.70 -3.78
CA HIS A 97 -2.16 3.37 -3.80
C HIS A 97 -1.30 2.39 -4.61
N ALA A 98 -1.28 1.13 -4.19
CA ALA A 98 -0.68 0.00 -4.87
C ALA A 98 -1.77 -1.03 -5.18
N LEU A 99 -2.24 -1.03 -6.43
CA LEU A 99 -3.28 -1.93 -6.91
C LEU A 99 -2.67 -3.17 -7.53
N LEU A 100 -3.25 -4.35 -7.26
CA LEU A 100 -2.74 -5.62 -7.76
C LEU A 100 -3.40 -5.99 -9.09
N PHE A 101 -2.57 -6.31 -10.07
CA PHE A 101 -2.96 -6.87 -11.36
C PHE A 101 -2.06 -8.05 -11.70
N TYR A 102 -2.44 -8.88 -12.66
CA TYR A 102 -1.52 -9.88 -13.18
C TYR A 102 -0.61 -9.30 -14.26
N LYS A 103 0.62 -9.79 -14.33
CA LYS A 103 1.50 -9.56 -15.49
C LYS A 103 0.89 -10.15 -16.76
N LEU A 104 1.26 -9.63 -17.93
CA LEU A 104 0.87 -10.25 -19.20
C LEU A 104 1.56 -11.61 -19.37
N ASP A 105 0.83 -12.69 -19.17
CA ASP A 105 1.35 -14.05 -19.30
C ASP A 105 0.23 -15.02 -19.70
N HIS A 106 0.46 -15.81 -20.74
CA HIS A 106 -0.51 -16.80 -21.21
C HIS A 106 -0.81 -17.87 -20.14
N ARG A 107 0.14 -18.11 -19.24
CA ARG A 107 0.00 -19.09 -18.16
C ARG A 107 -1.17 -18.77 -17.23
N ILE A 108 -1.54 -17.50 -17.06
CA ILE A 108 -2.72 -17.11 -16.25
C ILE A 108 -4.00 -17.72 -16.85
N ILE A 109 -4.15 -17.63 -18.17
CA ILE A 109 -5.33 -18.17 -18.88
C ILE A 109 -5.37 -19.70 -18.77
N GLU A 110 -4.20 -20.36 -18.84
CA GLU A 110 -4.10 -21.81 -18.63
C GLU A 110 -4.49 -22.21 -17.21
N ILE A 111 -3.96 -21.52 -16.20
CA ILE A 111 -4.30 -21.78 -14.80
C ILE A 111 -5.80 -21.61 -14.59
N GLN A 112 -6.43 -20.58 -15.16
CA GLN A 112 -7.88 -20.40 -15.06
C GLN A 112 -8.67 -21.57 -15.66
N LYS A 113 -8.24 -22.09 -16.82
CA LYS A 113 -8.86 -23.28 -17.41
C LYS A 113 -8.68 -24.51 -16.52
N GLU A 114 -7.49 -24.72 -15.98
CA GLU A 114 -7.21 -25.83 -15.06
C GLU A 114 -8.04 -25.73 -13.78
N LEU A 115 -8.20 -24.53 -13.22
CA LEU A 115 -9.07 -24.27 -12.07
C LEU A 115 -10.54 -24.57 -12.40
N SER A 116 -11.03 -24.15 -13.57
CA SER A 116 -12.39 -24.47 -14.03
C SER A 116 -12.60 -25.98 -14.18
N GLU A 117 -11.64 -26.69 -14.77
CA GLU A 117 -11.70 -28.15 -14.91
C GLU A 117 -11.69 -28.86 -13.55
N ILE A 118 -10.94 -28.36 -12.57
CA ILE A 118 -10.94 -28.89 -11.20
C ILE A 118 -12.32 -28.70 -10.57
N ILE A 119 -12.92 -27.51 -10.71
CA ILE A 119 -14.27 -27.23 -10.21
C ILE A 119 -15.30 -28.17 -10.85
N ASP A 120 -15.24 -28.36 -12.17
CA ASP A 120 -16.16 -29.24 -12.88
C ASP A 120 -15.98 -30.72 -12.48
N LYS A 121 -14.75 -31.16 -12.22
CA LYS A 121 -14.46 -32.50 -11.70
C LYS A 121 -14.98 -32.70 -10.28
N ILE A 122 -14.82 -31.72 -9.40
CA ILE A 122 -15.37 -31.77 -8.04
C ILE A 122 -16.90 -31.89 -8.11
N LYS A 123 -17.58 -31.06 -8.93
CA LYS A 123 -19.04 -31.15 -9.16
C LYS A 123 -19.48 -32.50 -9.74
N GLY A 124 -18.71 -33.06 -10.67
CA GLY A 124 -19.00 -34.37 -11.26
C GLY A 124 -18.90 -35.52 -10.25
N LEU A 125 -17.98 -35.42 -9.29
CA LEU A 125 -17.82 -36.37 -8.19
C LEU A 125 -18.95 -36.21 -7.16
N GLU A 126 -19.41 -34.99 -6.86
CA GLU A 126 -20.60 -34.74 -6.02
C GLU A 126 -21.84 -35.47 -6.56
N GLY A 127 -22.03 -35.53 -7.89
CA GLY A 127 -23.14 -36.27 -8.50
C GLY A 127 -23.02 -37.81 -8.46
N GLN A 128 -21.84 -38.37 -8.15
CA GLN A 128 -21.58 -39.82 -8.14
C GLN A 128 -21.39 -40.39 -6.72
N THR A 129 -21.13 -39.56 -5.71
CA THR A 129 -21.03 -39.98 -4.31
C THR A 129 -22.31 -39.73 -3.51
N ALA A 130 -23.15 -40.76 -3.51
CA ALA A 130 -24.01 -41.27 -2.43
C ALA A 130 -24.73 -40.26 -1.47
N PRO A 131 -26.06 -40.38 -1.26
CA PRO A 131 -26.96 -39.51 -0.45
C PRO A 131 -26.53 -39.08 0.98
N GLU A 132 -25.41 -39.59 1.49
CA GLU A 132 -24.85 -39.27 2.81
C GLU A 132 -23.98 -38.01 2.79
N SER A 133 -23.31 -37.71 1.68
CA SER A 133 -22.48 -36.50 1.49
C SER A 133 -23.32 -35.23 1.46
N ASP A 134 -24.43 -35.24 0.71
CA ASP A 134 -25.39 -34.14 0.59
C ASP A 134 -26.01 -33.76 1.94
N LYS A 135 -26.29 -34.75 2.80
CA LYS A 135 -26.81 -34.50 4.15
C LYS A 135 -25.78 -33.79 5.04
N ILE A 136 -24.52 -34.16 4.95
CA ILE A 136 -23.43 -33.57 5.75
C ILE A 136 -23.20 -32.11 5.34
N ILE A 137 -23.19 -31.82 4.04
CA ILE A 137 -23.05 -30.45 3.52
C ILE A 137 -24.22 -29.57 3.97
N GLN A 138 -25.46 -30.05 3.83
CA GLN A 138 -26.64 -29.31 4.27
C GLN A 138 -26.65 -29.05 5.78
N GLU A 139 -26.26 -30.02 6.61
CA GLU A 139 -26.18 -29.83 8.07
C GLU A 139 -25.10 -28.83 8.50
N MET A 140 -23.96 -28.77 7.81
CA MET A 140 -22.91 -27.78 8.11
C MET A 140 -23.32 -26.36 7.74
N LEU A 141 -23.93 -26.16 6.55
CA LEU A 141 -24.43 -24.86 6.11
C LEU A 141 -25.53 -24.34 7.05
N LYS A 142 -26.41 -25.24 7.52
CA LYS A 142 -27.41 -24.92 8.56
C LYS A 142 -26.79 -24.45 9.87
N LYS A 143 -25.80 -25.17 10.39
CA LYS A 143 -25.14 -24.83 11.67
C LYS A 143 -24.45 -23.46 11.67
N LYS A 144 -24.01 -22.98 10.51
CA LYS A 144 -23.28 -21.71 10.35
C LYS A 144 -24.18 -20.55 9.92
N GLY A 145 -25.49 -20.78 9.77
CA GLY A 145 -26.48 -19.73 9.47
C GLY A 145 -26.66 -19.43 7.97
N PHE A 146 -26.13 -20.28 7.08
CA PHE A 146 -26.19 -20.11 5.63
C PHE A 146 -27.36 -20.90 5.00
N GLU A 147 -28.54 -20.87 5.62
CA GLU A 147 -29.73 -21.56 5.09
C GLU A 147 -30.23 -20.89 3.81
N ASN A 148 -30.53 -21.70 2.78
CA ASN A 148 -31.17 -21.30 1.51
C ASN A 148 -30.35 -20.35 0.62
N MET A 149 -29.03 -20.54 0.54
CA MET A 149 -28.18 -19.82 -0.42
C MET A 149 -28.27 -20.41 -1.84
N ASP A 150 -28.22 -19.54 -2.84
CA ASP A 150 -28.06 -19.94 -4.23
C ASP A 150 -26.64 -20.48 -4.51
N HIS A 151 -26.47 -21.19 -5.63
CA HIS A 151 -25.21 -21.86 -5.98
C HIS A 151 -24.01 -20.92 -6.12
N GLN A 152 -24.24 -19.64 -6.41
CA GLN A 152 -23.17 -18.67 -6.62
C GLN A 152 -22.62 -18.18 -5.28
N LYS A 153 -23.50 -17.89 -4.32
CA LYS A 153 -23.10 -17.53 -2.95
C LYS A 153 -22.43 -18.68 -2.20
N LEU A 154 -22.83 -19.92 -2.48
CA LEU A 154 -22.19 -21.09 -1.88
C LEU A 154 -20.72 -21.21 -2.31
N PHE A 155 -20.44 -20.92 -3.59
CA PHE A 155 -19.09 -20.93 -4.15
C PHE A 155 -18.23 -19.80 -3.55
N GLU A 156 -18.78 -18.60 -3.43
CA GLU A 156 -18.12 -17.46 -2.78
C GLU A 156 -17.79 -17.79 -1.32
N VAL A 157 -18.72 -18.37 -0.56
CA VAL A 157 -18.50 -18.76 0.85
C VAL A 157 -17.41 -19.83 0.99
N LEU A 158 -17.37 -20.83 0.10
CA LEU A 158 -16.33 -21.88 0.13
C LEU A 158 -14.95 -21.35 -0.29
N PHE A 159 -14.94 -20.34 -1.17
CA PHE A 159 -13.75 -19.66 -1.63
C PHE A 159 -13.19 -18.69 -0.57
N GLU A 160 -14.06 -17.97 0.13
CA GLU A 160 -13.70 -16.97 1.14
C GLU A 160 -13.38 -17.59 2.51
N HIS A 161 -13.97 -18.75 2.84
CA HIS A 161 -13.77 -19.43 4.13
C HIS A 161 -13.01 -20.75 3.98
N ASN A 162 -11.68 -20.65 3.94
CA ASN A 162 -10.77 -21.80 3.91
C ASN A 162 -11.05 -22.81 5.05
N ASP A 163 -11.53 -22.33 6.20
CA ASP A 163 -11.87 -23.12 7.38
C ASP A 163 -13.06 -24.08 7.15
N LEU A 164 -14.06 -23.64 6.38
CA LEU A 164 -15.23 -24.47 6.02
C LEU A 164 -14.82 -25.58 5.05
N THR A 165 -13.92 -25.26 4.13
CA THR A 165 -13.32 -26.24 3.22
C THR A 165 -12.53 -27.30 4.00
N GLN A 166 -11.76 -26.90 5.02
CA GLN A 166 -11.00 -27.80 5.90
C GLN A 166 -11.89 -28.70 6.80
N GLU A 167 -13.04 -28.20 7.28
CA GLU A 167 -13.99 -29.03 8.04
C GLU A 167 -14.72 -30.05 7.17
N LEU A 168 -15.13 -29.66 5.95
CA LEU A 168 -15.72 -30.57 4.95
C LEU A 168 -14.75 -31.70 4.56
N LEU A 169 -13.46 -31.36 4.43
CA LEU A 169 -12.37 -32.28 4.12
C LEU A 169 -12.17 -33.38 5.18
N LYS A 170 -12.38 -33.09 6.47
CA LYS A 170 -12.25 -34.09 7.54
C LYS A 170 -13.38 -35.13 7.53
N SER A 171 -14.56 -34.75 7.03
CA SER A 171 -15.72 -35.66 6.95
C SER A 171 -15.74 -36.59 5.75
N LEU A 172 -14.88 -36.38 4.74
CA LEU A 172 -14.91 -37.08 3.44
C LEU A 172 -13.70 -38.03 3.22
N SER A 173 -13.15 -38.59 4.30
CA SER A 173 -11.84 -39.27 4.38
C SER A 173 -11.63 -40.55 3.52
N SER A 174 -12.38 -40.78 2.44
CA SER A 174 -12.16 -41.91 1.53
C SER A 174 -12.34 -41.63 0.04
N GLN A 175 -11.91 -40.46 -0.46
CA GLN A 175 -11.65 -40.28 -1.90
C GLN A 175 -10.33 -39.55 -2.16
N SER A 176 -9.25 -40.33 -2.30
CA SER A 176 -7.89 -39.84 -2.61
C SER A 176 -7.81 -38.87 -3.81
N GLU A 177 -8.74 -38.98 -4.76
CA GLU A 177 -8.84 -38.14 -5.95
C GLU A 177 -9.27 -36.69 -5.62
N ILE A 178 -10.21 -36.49 -4.68
CA ILE A 178 -10.64 -35.16 -4.23
C ILE A 178 -9.49 -34.42 -3.54
N THR A 179 -8.74 -35.12 -2.68
CA THR A 179 -7.56 -34.54 -2.00
C THR A 179 -6.49 -34.08 -2.99
N HIS A 180 -6.25 -34.85 -4.05
CA HIS A 180 -5.29 -34.47 -5.10
C HIS A 180 -5.77 -33.25 -5.90
N LEU A 181 -7.05 -33.19 -6.27
CA LEU A 181 -7.63 -32.04 -6.99
C LEU A 181 -7.54 -30.74 -6.18
N ILE A 182 -7.77 -30.82 -4.86
CA ILE A 182 -7.68 -29.66 -3.95
C ILE A 182 -6.23 -29.21 -3.76
N THR A 183 -5.29 -30.15 -3.61
CA THR A 183 -3.87 -29.81 -3.53
C THR A 183 -3.41 -29.09 -4.80
N LYS A 184 -3.81 -29.61 -5.98
CA LYS A 184 -3.51 -28.97 -7.26
C LYS A 184 -4.13 -27.57 -7.36
N ARG A 185 -5.37 -27.38 -6.90
CA ARG A 185 -6.02 -26.06 -6.85
C ARG A 185 -5.21 -25.06 -6.02
N ASP A 186 -4.78 -25.45 -4.83
CA ASP A 186 -4.04 -24.55 -3.93
C ASP A 186 -2.68 -24.17 -4.51
N ASP A 187 -2.02 -25.09 -5.20
CA ASP A 187 -0.76 -24.81 -5.89
C ASP A 187 -0.95 -23.87 -7.09
N LEU A 188 -2.05 -24.00 -7.84
CA LEU A 188 -2.42 -23.07 -8.91
C LEU A 188 -2.72 -21.66 -8.38
N PHE A 189 -3.37 -21.52 -7.22
CA PHE A 189 -3.57 -20.20 -6.60
C PHE A 189 -2.26 -19.56 -6.16
N LYS A 190 -1.35 -20.32 -5.56
CA LYS A 190 0.00 -19.82 -5.26
C LYS A 190 0.75 -19.42 -6.52
N GLU A 191 0.58 -20.16 -7.62
CA GLU A 191 1.16 -19.80 -8.91
C GLU A 191 0.63 -18.45 -9.39
N LEU A 192 -0.69 -18.23 -9.34
CA LEU A 192 -1.31 -16.94 -9.66
C LEU A 192 -0.80 -15.82 -8.76
N ASP A 193 -0.74 -16.01 -7.44
CA ASP A 193 -0.25 -14.98 -6.50
C ASP A 193 1.18 -14.50 -6.87
N ASN A 194 2.04 -15.41 -7.32
CA ASN A 194 3.40 -15.08 -7.77
C ASN A 194 3.45 -14.33 -9.12
N MET A 195 2.33 -14.24 -9.83
CA MET A 195 2.19 -13.51 -11.10
C MET A 195 1.59 -12.11 -10.91
N LEU A 196 1.19 -11.75 -9.70
CA LEU A 196 0.71 -10.42 -9.38
C LEU A 196 1.84 -9.38 -9.44
N ILE A 197 1.49 -8.21 -9.94
CA ILE A 197 2.31 -7.01 -9.99
C ILE A 197 1.53 -5.85 -9.39
N GLU A 198 2.24 -4.94 -8.72
CA GLU A 198 1.66 -3.71 -8.19
C GLU A 198 1.69 -2.60 -9.25
N ILE A 199 0.58 -1.89 -9.38
CA ILE A 199 0.43 -0.67 -10.16
C ILE A 199 0.22 0.49 -9.19
N TYR A 200 1.10 1.49 -9.28
CA TYR A 200 1.17 2.58 -8.33
C TYR A 200 0.50 3.85 -8.85
N HIS A 201 -0.43 4.38 -8.07
CA HIS A 201 -1.20 5.57 -8.40
C HIS A 201 -1.14 6.62 -7.29
N THR A 202 -1.02 7.88 -7.67
CA THR A 202 -1.11 9.01 -6.75
C THR A 202 -1.49 10.26 -7.52
N THR A 203 -2.15 11.18 -6.82
CA THR A 203 -2.39 12.53 -7.30
C THR A 203 -1.33 13.47 -6.73
N PRO A 204 -0.39 14.02 -7.53
CA PRO A 204 0.71 14.84 -7.00
C PRO A 204 0.23 16.27 -6.68
N VAL A 205 -0.51 16.38 -5.58
CA VAL A 205 -1.01 17.62 -4.97
C VAL A 205 -0.55 17.71 -3.54
N LEU A 206 -0.37 18.93 -3.03
CA LEU A 206 -0.12 19.15 -1.61
C LEU A 206 -1.41 18.93 -0.83
N ILE A 207 -1.31 18.12 0.22
CA ILE A 207 -2.39 17.85 1.18
C ILE A 207 -1.91 18.18 2.59
N ASP A 208 -2.87 18.46 3.48
CA ASP A 208 -2.59 18.64 4.90
C ASP A 208 -2.55 17.30 5.66
N GLU A 209 -2.21 17.36 6.94
CA GLU A 209 -2.10 16.18 7.80
C GLU A 209 -3.45 15.47 7.99
N ILE A 210 -4.57 16.20 8.02
CA ILE A 210 -5.91 15.64 8.23
C ILE A 210 -6.30 14.78 7.02
N ARG A 211 -6.12 15.33 5.82
CA ARG A 211 -6.38 14.63 4.55
C ARG A 211 -5.47 13.40 4.41
N MET A 212 -4.19 13.52 4.77
CA MET A 212 -3.25 12.40 4.75
C MET A 212 -3.65 11.29 5.74
N ILE A 213 -4.14 11.63 6.94
CA ILE A 213 -4.70 10.67 7.90
C ILE A 213 -5.99 10.03 7.36
N GLY A 214 -6.81 10.81 6.65
CA GLY A 214 -8.03 10.35 5.98
C GLY A 214 -7.79 9.50 4.73
N ALA A 215 -6.59 8.92 4.57
CA ALA A 215 -6.21 8.07 3.44
C ALA A 215 -6.25 8.76 2.05
N GLU A 216 -6.26 10.10 1.98
CA GLU A 216 -6.23 10.79 0.68
C GLU A 216 -4.87 10.71 0.00
N GLU A 217 -4.86 10.51 -1.32
CA GLU A 217 -3.65 10.57 -2.12
C GLU A 217 -3.04 11.96 -2.14
N GLY A 218 -1.71 12.03 -2.14
CA GLY A 218 -0.98 13.27 -2.32
C GLY A 218 0.29 13.33 -1.53
N CYS A 219 0.85 14.52 -1.44
CA CYS A 219 2.10 14.76 -0.75
C CYS A 219 1.95 15.82 0.34
N LEU A 220 2.71 15.66 1.41
CA LEU A 220 2.75 16.58 2.55
C LEU A 220 4.16 17.14 2.66
N CYS A 221 4.27 18.44 2.87
CA CYS A 221 5.51 19.10 3.25
C CYS A 221 5.23 20.10 4.36
N ASN A 222 5.53 19.70 5.59
CA ASN A 222 5.25 20.48 6.79
C ASN A 222 6.54 20.87 7.53
N PHE A 223 6.54 22.07 8.11
CA PHE A 223 7.62 22.59 8.95
C PHE A 223 7.04 22.96 10.31
N ASN A 224 7.62 22.40 11.36
CA ASN A 224 7.23 22.69 12.73
C ASN A 224 8.42 23.29 13.48
N LEU A 225 8.17 24.41 14.15
CA LEU A 225 9.13 25.03 15.06
C LEU A 225 8.65 24.80 16.49
N GLU A 226 9.50 24.22 17.32
CA GLU A 226 9.20 23.90 18.71
C GLU A 226 10.24 24.54 19.64
N TYR A 227 9.80 25.10 20.76
CA TYR A 227 10.70 25.53 21.83
C TYR A 227 11.00 24.34 22.74
N SER A 228 12.28 24.07 22.99
CA SER A 228 12.74 22.97 23.82
C SER A 228 13.33 23.47 25.13
N LYS A 229 12.84 22.93 26.25
CA LYS A 229 13.37 23.20 27.60
C LYS A 229 13.18 21.96 28.46
N ASN A 230 14.21 21.55 29.21
CA ASN A 230 14.13 20.43 30.17
C ASN A 230 13.49 19.14 29.59
N ASN A 231 13.88 18.74 28.38
CA ASN A 231 13.30 17.61 27.62
C ASN A 231 11.81 17.72 27.25
N SER A 232 11.12 18.82 27.57
CA SER A 232 9.82 19.11 26.99
C SER A 232 9.96 19.94 25.71
N ARG A 233 8.97 19.81 24.84
CA ARG A 233 8.83 20.59 23.60
C ARG A 233 7.47 21.26 23.59
N ASP A 234 7.44 22.53 23.18
CA ASP A 234 6.25 23.34 23.09
C ASP A 234 6.14 23.97 21.70
N GLY A 235 5.06 23.70 20.98
CA GLY A 235 4.76 24.29 19.67
C GLY A 235 4.17 25.70 19.76
N ASN A 236 3.74 26.14 20.93
CA ASN A 236 3.15 27.48 21.12
C ASN A 236 4.25 28.54 21.30
N ILE A 237 4.90 28.87 20.20
CA ILE A 237 5.99 29.85 20.20
C ILE A 237 5.45 31.26 19.99
N THR A 238 5.89 32.20 20.83
CA THR A 238 5.74 33.63 20.56
C THR A 238 6.91 34.12 19.70
N PRO A 239 6.73 34.46 18.41
CA PRO A 239 7.85 34.80 17.51
C PRO A 239 8.67 36.03 17.93
N SER A 240 8.07 36.94 18.72
CA SER A 240 8.75 38.11 19.28
C SER A 240 9.78 37.76 20.35
N ARG A 241 9.70 36.57 20.95
CA ARG A 241 10.64 36.10 21.98
C ARG A 241 11.89 35.41 21.41
N ILE A 242 11.89 35.11 20.11
CA ILE A 242 13.05 34.51 19.43
C ILE A 242 14.06 35.62 19.13
N SER A 243 15.33 35.43 19.53
CA SER A 243 16.39 36.40 19.28
C SER A 243 16.63 36.60 17.78
N ASN A 244 17.08 37.80 17.36
CA ASN A 244 17.37 38.06 15.95
C ASN A 244 18.44 37.12 15.39
N LYS A 245 19.49 36.85 16.17
CA LYS A 245 20.54 35.89 15.81
C LYS A 245 19.98 34.49 15.56
N THR A 246 19.09 34.02 16.42
CA THR A 246 18.43 32.70 16.26
C THR A 246 17.52 32.70 15.02
N LYS A 247 16.76 33.78 14.78
CA LYS A 247 15.92 33.91 13.57
C LYS A 247 16.76 33.85 12.29
N GLU A 248 17.89 34.55 12.25
CA GLU A 248 18.81 34.53 11.11
C GLU A 248 19.39 33.12 10.88
N SER A 249 19.80 32.44 11.96
CA SER A 249 20.28 31.06 11.87
C SER A 249 19.21 30.10 11.34
N LEU A 250 18.00 30.15 11.88
CA LEU A 250 16.86 29.35 11.40
C LEU A 250 16.53 29.63 9.92
N GLN A 251 16.56 30.90 9.51
CA GLN A 251 16.35 31.25 8.11
C GLN A 251 17.43 30.71 7.18
N LYS A 252 18.68 30.63 7.66
CA LYS A 252 19.77 29.98 6.92
C LYS A 252 19.52 28.49 6.79
N LYS A 253 19.08 27.80 7.85
CA LYS A 253 18.72 26.38 7.80
C LYS A 253 17.60 26.08 6.80
N ILE A 254 16.58 26.94 6.73
CA ILE A 254 15.51 26.82 5.74
C ILE A 254 16.06 27.03 4.31
N ASN A 255 16.98 27.98 4.12
CA ASN A 255 17.63 28.18 2.83
C ASN A 255 18.42 26.95 2.38
N ASP A 256 19.12 26.26 3.29
CA ASP A 256 19.84 25.04 2.94
C ASP A 256 18.89 23.99 2.32
N VAL A 257 17.65 23.89 2.81
CA VAL A 257 16.61 23.00 2.23
C VAL A 257 16.20 23.46 0.83
N ILE A 258 16.02 24.77 0.62
CA ILE A 258 15.69 25.34 -0.69
C ILE A 258 16.79 25.01 -1.70
N GLU A 259 18.05 25.22 -1.35
CA GLU A 259 19.19 24.96 -2.24
C GLU A 259 19.27 23.47 -2.61
N VAL A 260 19.03 22.57 -1.65
CA VAL A 260 19.00 21.13 -1.93
C VAL A 260 17.86 20.73 -2.87
N LEU A 261 16.70 21.40 -2.79
CA LEU A 261 15.56 21.15 -3.67
C LEU A 261 15.68 21.82 -5.04
N LYS A 262 16.66 22.72 -5.25
CA LYS A 262 16.94 23.31 -6.57
C LYS A 262 17.89 22.45 -7.42
N ILE A 263 18.50 21.43 -6.83
CA ILE A 263 19.42 20.45 -7.46
C ILE A 263 18.63 19.27 -8.02
#